data_AF-K7YXM9-F1
#
_entry.id   AF-K7YXM9-F1
#
_cell.length_a   1.000
_cell.length_b   1.000
_cell.length_c   1.000
_cell.angle_alpha   90.00
_cell.angle_beta   90.00
_cell.angle_gamma   90.00
#
_symmetry.space_group_name_H-M   'P 1'
#
loop_
_entity.id
_entity.type
_entity.pdbx_description
1 polymer ?
#
loop_
_entity_poly.entity_id
_entity_poly.type
_entity_poly.pdbx_seq_one_letter_code
_entity_poly.pdbx_strand_id
1 'polypeptide(L)'
;MKVLLLLTALVLTVAGSASAEELTWWAATAEDVEKAPCKTQSAPSLAAMESTLLALPGARASKVLNGISFKNESPRLLELFSDLHKLDISLRGRLELTFTVPCDKVLCAVKKIFGDSEGVQLLYLLKTFGFNGSHLRTNLASPWRADELNEILQALADYPLHLYPVEYNKRLIHFPRGARYGFGQDIVANASMEIFDLWNELSAPERQQTFLHELGHTLAYRGKLDTSEEWLRLGGWQETRRTVKGVLYREYTLTDPSKAVSEYGKLNPSEDFAESVVAYRFTGQRLKEHQPQKYQFLKKQVFASQEYLSQDQCSSSP
;
A
#
# COMPACT_ATOMS: atom_id res chain seq x y z
N MET A 1 32.11 -66.08 -36.34
CA MET A 1 30.86 -65.58 -36.94
C MET A 1 30.29 -64.51 -36.02
N LYS A 2 30.33 -63.24 -36.45
CA LYS A 2 29.72 -62.11 -35.75
C LYS A 2 28.24 -62.07 -36.11
N VAL A 3 27.35 -62.00 -35.12
CA VAL A 3 25.98 -61.53 -35.33
C VAL A 3 25.76 -60.38 -34.35
N LEU A 4 25.65 -59.19 -34.93
CA LEU A 4 25.43 -57.90 -34.29
C LEU A 4 23.91 -57.67 -34.29
N LEU A 5 23.28 -57.66 -33.13
CA LEU A 5 21.87 -57.27 -32.98
C LEU A 5 21.83 -55.82 -32.49
N LEU A 6 21.54 -54.89 -33.41
CA LEU A 6 21.17 -53.52 -33.08
C LEU A 6 19.76 -53.52 -32.50
N LEU A 7 19.64 -53.12 -31.23
CA LEU A 7 18.38 -52.71 -30.61
C LEU A 7 18.33 -51.18 -30.60
N THR A 8 17.52 -50.63 -31.49
CA THR A 8 17.18 -49.21 -31.54
C THR A 8 16.30 -48.87 -30.34
N ALA A 9 16.84 -48.09 -29.39
CA ALA A 9 16.06 -47.52 -28.30
C ALA A 9 15.22 -46.36 -28.83
N LEU A 10 13.90 -46.54 -28.87
CA LEU A 10 12.94 -45.48 -29.10
C LEU A 10 12.82 -44.68 -27.80
N VAL A 11 13.46 -43.51 -27.74
CA VAL A 11 13.27 -42.55 -26.64
C VAL A 11 11.94 -41.84 -26.88
N LEU A 12 10.88 -42.34 -26.23
CA LEU A 12 9.65 -41.59 -26.03
C LEU A 12 9.94 -40.52 -24.98
N THR A 13 10.22 -39.30 -25.42
CA THR A 13 10.12 -38.11 -24.56
C THR A 13 8.65 -37.92 -24.18
N VAL A 14 8.27 -38.41 -23.01
CA VAL A 14 7.03 -37.97 -22.35
C VAL A 14 7.24 -36.49 -22.05
N ALA A 15 6.58 -35.63 -22.82
CA ALA A 15 6.48 -34.21 -22.51
C ALA A 15 5.96 -34.10 -21.07
N GLY A 16 6.81 -33.56 -20.18
CA GLY A 16 6.41 -33.29 -18.81
C GLY A 16 5.16 -32.42 -18.84
N SER A 17 4.08 -32.91 -18.25
CA SER A 17 2.98 -32.06 -17.84
C SER A 17 3.57 -30.94 -17.00
N ALA A 18 3.44 -29.69 -17.46
CA ALA A 18 3.68 -28.52 -16.62
C ALA A 18 2.87 -28.73 -15.34
N SER A 19 3.54 -29.04 -14.24
CA SER A 19 2.88 -29.12 -12.94
C SER A 19 2.30 -27.74 -12.70
N ALA A 20 0.98 -27.66 -12.43
CA ALA A 20 0.40 -26.43 -11.93
C ALA A 20 1.24 -25.98 -10.74
N GLU A 21 1.87 -24.81 -10.87
CA GLU A 21 2.68 -24.23 -9.80
C GLU A 21 1.76 -24.07 -8.58
N GLU A 22 2.12 -24.68 -7.45
CA GLU A 22 1.31 -24.66 -6.24
C GLU A 22 1.22 -23.22 -5.73
N LEU A 23 0.00 -22.75 -5.43
CA LEU A 23 -0.18 -21.40 -4.91
C LEU A 23 0.50 -21.28 -3.54
N THR A 24 1.28 -20.21 -3.38
CA THR A 24 1.80 -19.81 -2.07
C THR A 24 0.70 -19.15 -1.24
N TRP A 25 0.91 -19.06 0.08
CA TRP A 25 -0.04 -18.37 0.96
C TRP A 25 -0.28 -16.93 0.53
N TRP A 26 0.80 -16.24 0.14
CA TRP A 26 0.79 -14.88 -0.39
C TRP A 26 1.09 -14.85 -1.90
N ALA A 27 0.63 -13.81 -2.60
CA ALA A 27 0.82 -13.66 -4.06
C ALA A 27 2.26 -13.35 -4.51
N ALA A 28 3.10 -12.94 -3.57
CA ALA A 28 4.53 -12.74 -3.76
C ALA A 28 5.27 -13.26 -2.52
N THR A 29 6.48 -13.78 -2.73
CA THR A 29 7.44 -14.08 -1.67
C THR A 29 8.36 -12.88 -1.41
N ALA A 30 9.09 -12.89 -0.30
CA ALA A 30 10.12 -11.87 -0.05
C ALA A 30 11.15 -11.79 -1.19
N GLU A 31 11.53 -12.93 -1.76
CA GLU A 31 12.46 -13.00 -2.90
C GLU A 31 11.86 -12.38 -4.17
N ASP A 32 10.57 -12.61 -4.45
CA ASP A 32 9.87 -11.98 -5.57
C ASP A 32 9.89 -10.44 -5.41
N VAL A 33 9.60 -9.95 -4.20
CA VAL A 33 9.59 -8.50 -3.88
C VAL A 33 10.99 -7.89 -3.97
N GLU A 34 12.05 -8.62 -3.64
CA GLU A 34 13.43 -8.14 -3.79
C GLU A 34 13.87 -8.05 -5.25
N LYS A 35 13.52 -9.06 -6.05
CA LYS A 35 13.91 -9.17 -7.45
C LYS A 35 13.02 -8.39 -8.41
N ALA A 36 11.88 -7.91 -7.94
CA ALA A 36 10.93 -7.17 -8.77
C ALA A 36 11.60 -5.96 -9.44
N PRO A 37 11.41 -5.77 -10.76
CA PRO A 37 11.93 -4.60 -11.46
C PRO A 37 11.25 -3.33 -10.95
N CYS A 38 11.82 -2.17 -11.30
CA CYS A 38 11.26 -0.86 -10.95
C CYS A 38 11.19 -0.57 -9.45
N LYS A 39 11.83 -1.38 -8.61
CA LYS A 39 11.83 -1.16 -7.17
C LYS A 39 12.67 0.05 -6.81
N THR A 40 12.03 0.96 -6.09
CA THR A 40 12.64 2.11 -5.45
C THR A 40 13.67 1.59 -4.45
N GLN A 41 14.94 1.92 -4.64
CA GLN A 41 16.02 1.38 -3.82
C GLN A 41 16.08 2.03 -2.43
N SER A 42 15.61 3.27 -2.32
CA SER A 42 15.61 4.01 -1.06
C SER A 42 14.55 5.11 -1.07
N ALA A 43 14.06 5.46 0.11
CA ALA A 43 13.23 6.64 0.28
C ALA A 43 13.96 7.92 -0.17
N PRO A 44 13.24 8.97 -0.59
CA PRO A 44 13.85 10.28 -0.83
C PRO A 44 14.65 10.75 0.38
N SER A 45 15.82 11.35 0.15
CA SER A 45 16.62 11.89 1.25
C SER A 45 15.88 13.01 1.98
N LEU A 46 16.21 13.22 3.26
CA LEU A 46 15.61 14.30 4.05
C LEU A 46 15.74 15.67 3.37
N ALA A 47 16.91 15.96 2.80
CA ALA A 47 17.14 17.20 2.05
C ALA A 47 16.25 17.31 0.79
N ALA A 48 16.02 16.21 0.07
CA ALA A 48 15.12 16.20 -1.08
C ALA A 48 13.65 16.42 -0.66
N MET A 49 13.23 15.82 0.45
CA MET A 49 11.90 16.05 1.03
C MET A 49 11.71 17.51 1.46
N GLU A 50 12.68 18.09 2.17
CA GLU A 50 12.63 19.51 2.57
C GLU A 50 12.60 20.45 1.36
N SER A 51 13.46 20.21 0.37
CA SER A 51 13.48 21.00 -0.86
C SER A 51 12.12 20.95 -1.57
N THR A 52 11.51 19.77 -1.65
CA THR A 52 10.16 19.59 -2.22
C THR A 52 9.10 20.39 -1.46
N LEU A 53 9.15 20.40 -0.13
CA LEU A 53 8.20 21.13 0.71
C LEU A 53 8.40 22.65 0.64
N LEU A 54 9.65 23.11 0.54
CA LEU A 54 9.99 24.53 0.43
C LEU A 54 9.66 25.13 -0.95
N ALA A 55 9.66 24.30 -1.99
CA ALA A 55 9.31 24.66 -3.36
C ALA A 55 7.80 24.77 -3.62
N LEU A 56 6.94 24.53 -2.63
CA LEU A 56 5.48 24.62 -2.80
C LEU A 56 5.05 26.03 -3.24
N PRO A 57 4.24 26.16 -4.31
CA PRO A 57 3.91 27.43 -4.92
C PRO A 57 2.93 28.26 -4.06
N GLY A 58 2.74 29.52 -4.47
CA GLY A 58 1.76 30.44 -3.89
C GLY A 58 2.39 31.68 -3.27
N ALA A 59 1.62 32.78 -3.26
CA ALA A 59 2.02 34.01 -2.59
C ALA A 59 2.18 33.75 -1.08
N ARG A 60 3.27 34.24 -0.49
CA ARG A 60 3.58 33.96 0.91
C ARG A 60 2.54 34.56 1.85
N ALA A 61 2.19 33.83 2.90
CA ALA A 61 1.16 34.21 3.87
C ALA A 61 1.67 34.04 5.31
N SER A 62 1.01 34.73 6.24
CA SER A 62 1.23 34.58 7.69
C SER A 62 -0.08 34.15 8.33
N LYS A 63 -0.04 33.17 9.23
CA LYS A 63 -1.24 32.59 9.85
C LYS A 63 -0.91 32.04 11.23
N VAL A 64 -1.85 32.17 12.15
CA VAL A 64 -1.78 31.49 13.45
C VAL A 64 -2.48 30.14 13.32
N LEU A 65 -1.79 29.04 13.62
CA LEU A 65 -2.32 27.68 13.61
C LEU A 65 -1.86 26.95 14.87
N ASN A 66 -2.79 26.32 15.60
CA ASN A 66 -2.49 25.52 16.79
C ASN A 66 -1.60 26.26 17.82
N GLY A 67 -1.83 27.55 18.01
CA GLY A 67 -1.05 28.40 18.93
C GLY A 67 0.28 28.95 18.39
N ILE A 68 0.69 28.58 17.17
CA ILE A 68 1.95 29.02 16.56
C ILE A 68 1.68 30.13 15.54
N SER A 69 2.41 31.24 15.62
CA SER A 69 2.34 32.35 14.66
C SER A 69 3.33 32.14 13.50
N PHE A 70 2.88 31.55 12.40
CA PHE A 70 3.70 31.36 11.21
C PHE A 70 3.80 32.65 10.38
N LYS A 71 5.00 32.92 9.86
CA LYS A 71 5.31 34.15 9.11
C LYS A 71 5.88 33.83 7.74
N ASN A 72 5.41 34.51 6.70
CA ASN A 72 5.98 34.44 5.34
C ASN A 72 6.16 32.99 4.86
N GLU A 73 5.10 32.19 4.97
CA GLU A 73 5.06 30.77 4.64
C GLU A 73 4.30 30.50 3.34
N SER A 74 4.55 29.34 2.73
CA SER A 74 3.70 28.88 1.62
C SER A 74 2.29 28.58 2.14
N PRO A 75 1.21 29.09 1.50
CA PRO A 75 -0.16 28.75 1.89
C PRO A 75 -0.41 27.25 1.91
N ARG A 76 0.16 26.51 0.94
CA ARG A 76 0.02 25.06 0.88
C ARG A 76 0.74 24.37 2.04
N LEU A 77 1.87 24.90 2.49
CA LEU A 77 2.59 24.35 3.63
C LEU A 77 1.84 24.60 4.96
N LEU A 78 1.17 25.75 5.08
CA LEU A 78 0.26 26.04 6.20
C LEU A 78 -0.96 25.10 6.21
N GLU A 79 -1.53 24.78 5.05
CA GLU A 79 -2.61 23.79 4.94
C GLU A 79 -2.15 22.40 5.37
N LEU A 80 -0.99 21.94 4.89
CA LEU A 80 -0.43 20.64 5.28
C LEU A 80 -0.18 20.57 6.79
N PHE A 81 0.36 21.63 7.40
CA PHE A 81 0.50 21.71 8.85
C PHE A 81 -0.85 21.59 9.57
N SER A 82 -1.88 22.30 9.09
CA SER A 82 -3.23 22.21 9.66
C SER A 82 -3.82 20.80 9.52
N ASP A 83 -3.66 20.18 8.35
CA ASP A 83 -4.18 18.85 8.06
C ASP A 83 -3.49 17.76 8.89
N LEU A 84 -2.19 17.90 9.14
CA LEU A 84 -1.40 17.01 10.01
C LEU A 84 -1.96 16.95 11.45
N HIS A 85 -2.69 17.96 11.88
CA HIS A 85 -3.25 18.08 13.24
C HIS A 85 -4.78 17.97 13.30
N LYS A 86 -5.45 17.71 12.17
CA LYS A 86 -6.91 17.63 12.10
C LYS A 86 -7.42 16.36 12.81
N LEU A 87 -8.02 16.50 14.00
CA LEU A 87 -8.46 15.37 14.81
C LEU A 87 -9.40 14.40 14.07
N ASP A 88 -9.23 13.10 14.33
CA ASP A 88 -10.17 12.05 13.88
C ASP A 88 -11.46 12.09 14.71
N ILE A 89 -12.52 11.43 14.22
CA ILE A 89 -13.80 11.27 14.90
C ILE A 89 -13.66 10.63 16.28
N SER A 90 -12.63 9.80 16.50
CA SER A 90 -12.32 9.21 17.81
C SER A 90 -12.02 10.28 18.88
N LEU A 91 -11.61 11.47 18.47
CA LEU A 91 -11.30 12.61 19.34
C LEU A 91 -12.32 13.76 19.19
N ARG A 92 -13.50 13.49 18.61
CA ARG A 92 -14.55 14.51 18.43
C ARG A 92 -14.94 15.10 19.79
N GLY A 93 -14.94 16.43 19.88
CA GLY A 93 -15.27 17.18 21.10
C GLY A 93 -14.08 17.45 22.03
N ARG A 94 -12.86 17.00 21.68
CA ARG A 94 -11.65 17.46 22.37
C ARG A 94 -11.26 18.88 21.95
N LEU A 95 -10.56 19.57 22.85
CA LEU A 95 -9.95 20.86 22.57
C LEU A 95 -8.96 20.74 21.40
N GLU A 96 -8.88 21.79 20.59
CA GLU A 96 -7.90 21.87 19.52
C GLU A 96 -6.48 21.76 20.06
N LEU A 97 -5.62 21.04 19.34
CA LEU A 97 -4.21 20.92 19.69
C LEU A 97 -3.58 22.32 19.71
N THR A 98 -2.84 22.62 20.78
CA THR A 98 -2.09 23.87 20.93
C THR A 98 -0.65 23.52 21.27
N PHE A 99 0.29 24.17 20.60
CA PHE A 99 1.72 23.94 20.78
C PHE A 99 2.41 25.21 21.26
N THR A 100 3.43 25.04 22.10
CA THR A 100 4.32 26.12 22.53
C THR A 100 5.73 25.80 22.07
N VAL A 101 6.05 26.23 20.85
CA VAL A 101 7.38 26.03 20.24
C VAL A 101 7.94 27.36 19.74
N PRO A 102 9.25 27.61 19.88
CA PRO A 102 9.88 28.86 19.43
C PRO A 102 10.15 28.83 17.91
N CYS A 103 9.11 28.62 17.11
CA CYS A 103 9.19 28.53 15.65
C CYS A 103 8.18 29.47 14.99
N ASP A 104 8.57 30.12 13.90
CA ASP A 104 7.68 30.89 13.02
C ASP A 104 7.62 30.33 11.58
N LYS A 105 8.24 29.17 11.36
CA LYS A 105 8.23 28.38 10.13
C LYS A 105 7.67 26.99 10.37
N VAL A 106 6.93 26.46 9.39
CA VAL A 106 6.26 25.16 9.48
C VAL A 106 7.29 24.04 9.64
N LEU A 107 8.37 24.03 8.85
CA LEU A 107 9.41 23.00 8.97
C LEU A 107 10.10 23.02 10.34
N CYS A 108 10.35 24.19 10.93
CA CYS A 108 10.86 24.29 12.30
C CYS A 108 9.85 23.66 13.29
N ALA A 109 8.58 24.02 13.18
CA ALA A 109 7.55 23.55 14.10
C ALA A 109 7.37 22.04 14.06
N VAL A 110 7.25 21.43 12.87
CA VAL A 110 7.07 19.97 12.79
C VAL A 110 8.30 19.20 13.28
N LYS A 111 9.51 19.73 13.07
CA LYS A 111 10.73 19.13 13.61
C LYS A 111 10.73 19.12 15.15
N LYS A 112 10.23 20.20 15.76
CA LYS A 112 10.09 20.28 17.23
C LYS A 112 8.94 19.45 17.79
N ILE A 113 7.86 19.26 17.03
CA ILE A 113 6.68 18.52 17.48
C ILE A 113 6.88 17.01 17.32
N PHE A 114 7.42 16.55 16.19
CA PHE A 114 7.47 15.14 15.82
C PHE A 114 8.89 14.54 15.84
N GLY A 115 9.94 15.35 15.75
CA GLY A 115 11.32 14.90 15.56
C GLY A 115 11.93 15.49 14.29
N ASP A 116 13.26 15.67 14.29
CA ASP A 116 13.98 16.38 13.23
C ASP A 116 13.84 15.73 11.84
N SER A 117 13.71 14.41 11.79
CA SER A 117 13.48 13.65 10.55
C SER A 117 12.00 13.37 10.32
N GLU A 118 11.34 12.84 11.35
CA GLU A 118 9.97 12.35 11.33
C GLU A 118 8.99 13.46 10.96
N GLY A 119 9.17 14.68 11.48
CA GLY A 119 8.31 15.81 11.16
C GLY A 119 8.32 16.18 9.68
N VAL A 120 9.48 16.10 9.04
CA VAL A 120 9.62 16.35 7.59
C VAL A 120 9.02 15.20 6.79
N GLN A 121 9.33 13.95 7.16
CA GLN A 121 8.80 12.76 6.50
C GLN A 121 7.27 12.71 6.56
N LEU A 122 6.66 13.03 7.71
CA LEU A 122 5.21 13.07 7.86
C LEU A 122 4.55 14.14 6.99
N LEU A 123 5.13 15.35 6.91
CA LEU A 123 4.64 16.37 5.98
C LEU A 123 4.79 15.96 4.52
N TYR A 124 5.93 15.36 4.16
CA TYR A 124 6.19 14.88 2.81
C TYR A 124 5.22 13.75 2.44
N LEU A 125 4.99 12.80 3.36
CA LEU A 125 4.04 11.70 3.22
C LEU A 125 2.64 12.24 2.91
N LEU A 126 2.17 13.20 3.70
CA LEU A 126 0.86 13.83 3.50
C LEU A 126 0.78 14.61 2.18
N LYS A 127 1.83 15.37 1.85
CA LYS A 127 1.89 16.18 0.63
C LYS A 127 1.91 15.33 -0.64
N THR A 128 2.70 14.26 -0.64
CA THR A 128 3.00 13.47 -1.85
C THR A 128 1.99 12.34 -2.03
N PHE A 129 1.67 11.64 -0.94
CA PHE A 129 0.87 10.41 -1.00
C PHE A 129 -0.54 10.57 -0.41
N GLY A 130 -0.79 11.64 0.34
CA GLY A 130 -2.09 11.90 0.98
C GLY A 130 -2.30 11.17 2.31
N PHE A 131 -1.33 10.38 2.76
CA PHE A 131 -1.40 9.69 4.05
C PHE A 131 -0.95 10.58 5.19
N ASN A 132 -1.69 10.51 6.29
CA ASN A 132 -1.40 11.27 7.49
C ASN A 132 -1.05 10.33 8.63
N GLY A 133 0.26 10.24 8.89
CA GLY A 133 0.84 9.42 9.95
C GLY A 133 0.91 10.11 11.32
N SER A 134 0.27 11.27 11.51
CA SER A 134 0.37 12.02 12.76
C SER A 134 -0.32 11.29 13.92
N HIS A 135 0.48 10.85 14.88
CA HIS A 135 0.00 10.17 16.07
C HIS A 135 -0.82 11.09 17.00
N LEU A 136 -0.78 12.41 16.80
CA LEU A 136 -1.53 13.38 17.60
C LEU A 136 -3.03 13.45 17.21
N ARG A 137 -3.42 12.84 16.09
CA ARG A 137 -4.79 12.91 15.55
C ARG A 137 -5.75 11.90 16.17
N THR A 138 -5.24 10.89 16.87
CA THR A 138 -6.02 9.80 17.45
C THR A 138 -5.32 9.26 18.70
N ASN A 139 -6.07 8.73 19.67
CA ASN A 139 -5.51 8.09 20.87
C ASN A 139 -5.03 6.65 20.62
N LEU A 140 -5.26 6.12 19.42
CA LEU A 140 -4.86 4.78 19.01
C LEU A 140 -3.42 4.72 18.47
N ALA A 141 -2.82 5.88 18.19
CA ALA A 141 -1.55 5.97 17.48
C ALA A 141 -0.37 6.24 18.41
N SER A 142 0.80 5.74 18.03
CA SER A 142 2.09 6.06 18.63
C SER A 142 3.02 6.73 17.61
N PRO A 143 4.06 7.46 18.05
CA PRO A 143 5.02 8.05 17.15
C PRO A 143 5.74 6.99 16.29
N TRP A 144 5.90 7.30 15.01
CA TRP A 144 6.78 6.57 14.11
C TRP A 144 8.26 6.85 14.42
N ARG A 145 9.15 5.94 14.08
CA ARG A 145 10.58 6.22 13.89
C ARG A 145 10.87 6.63 12.45
N ALA A 146 11.95 7.36 12.24
CA ALA A 146 12.39 7.76 10.90
C ALA A 146 12.65 6.58 9.95
N ASP A 147 13.18 5.44 10.43
CA ASP A 147 13.41 4.24 9.62
C ASP A 147 12.09 3.59 9.17
N GLU A 148 11.10 3.49 10.05
CA GLU A 148 9.76 2.99 9.73
C GLU A 148 9.10 3.85 8.62
N LEU A 149 9.23 5.18 8.73
CA LEU A 149 8.70 6.10 7.71
C LEU A 149 9.43 5.98 6.37
N ASN A 150 10.75 5.73 6.37
CA ASN A 150 11.49 5.51 5.13
C ASN A 150 10.97 4.29 4.38
N GLU A 151 10.68 3.21 5.08
CA GLU A 151 10.17 1.99 4.45
C GLU A 151 8.77 2.18 3.87
N ILE A 152 7.90 2.91 4.57
CA ILE A 152 6.58 3.30 4.04
C ILE A 152 6.72 4.18 2.79
N LEU A 153 7.59 5.18 2.83
CA LEU A 153 7.84 6.07 1.70
C LEU A 153 8.39 5.30 0.49
N GLN A 154 9.26 4.31 0.72
CA GLN A 154 9.78 3.43 -0.31
C GLN A 154 8.68 2.55 -0.91
N ALA A 155 7.85 1.90 -0.07
CA ALA A 155 6.74 1.06 -0.52
C ALA A 155 5.73 1.86 -1.35
N LEU A 156 5.41 3.08 -0.93
CA LEU A 156 4.50 3.97 -1.65
C LEU A 156 5.05 4.44 -3.00
N ALA A 157 6.37 4.68 -3.08
CA ALA A 157 7.05 5.10 -4.30
C ALA A 157 7.10 4.00 -5.37
N ASP A 158 6.93 2.74 -4.98
CA ASP A 158 6.84 1.61 -5.92
C ASP A 158 5.50 1.54 -6.68
N TYR A 159 4.53 2.36 -6.29
CA TYR A 159 3.24 2.53 -6.95
C TYR A 159 3.27 3.79 -7.86
N PRO A 160 2.53 3.86 -8.99
CA PRO A 160 2.61 5.01 -9.89
C PRO A 160 2.31 6.34 -9.18
N LEU A 161 3.31 7.23 -9.14
CA LEU A 161 3.23 8.47 -8.34
C LEU A 161 2.07 9.39 -8.75
N HIS A 162 1.69 9.38 -10.03
CA HIS A 162 0.60 10.21 -10.56
C HIS A 162 -0.79 9.77 -10.09
N LEU A 163 -0.92 8.60 -9.46
CA LEU A 163 -2.16 8.11 -8.87
C LEU A 163 -2.39 8.64 -7.46
N TYR A 164 -1.38 9.25 -6.85
CA TYR A 164 -1.51 9.86 -5.53
C TYR A 164 -2.04 11.30 -5.60
N PRO A 165 -2.76 11.75 -4.56
CA PRO A 165 -3.22 10.95 -3.43
C PRO A 165 -4.44 10.09 -3.79
N VAL A 166 -4.42 8.80 -3.41
CA VAL A 166 -5.58 7.90 -3.58
C VAL A 166 -6.76 8.39 -2.75
N GLU A 167 -6.49 8.88 -1.54
CA GLU A 167 -7.43 9.64 -0.70
C GLU A 167 -6.63 10.69 0.07
N TYR A 168 -7.06 11.95 0.02
CA TYR A 168 -6.32 13.02 0.68
C TYR A 168 -6.59 13.03 2.19
N ASN A 169 -5.52 13.20 2.98
CA ASN A 169 -5.55 13.18 4.43
C ASN A 169 -6.09 11.86 5.02
N LYS A 170 -5.88 10.75 4.30
CA LYS A 170 -6.19 9.39 4.74
C LYS A 170 -5.39 9.08 6.00
N ARG A 171 -6.05 8.55 7.02
CA ARG A 171 -5.36 8.11 8.25
C ARG A 171 -4.36 7.00 7.92
N LEU A 172 -3.19 7.07 8.54
CA LEU A 172 -2.20 6.00 8.61
C LEU A 172 -1.78 5.88 10.07
N ILE A 173 -2.16 4.79 10.74
CA ILE A 173 -2.01 4.66 12.19
C ILE A 173 -0.89 3.69 12.49
N HIS A 174 0.10 4.10 13.28
CA HIS A 174 1.05 3.19 13.92
C HIS A 174 0.56 2.86 15.31
N PHE A 175 0.31 1.58 15.61
CA PHE A 175 -0.13 1.19 16.95
C PHE A 175 1.00 1.35 17.98
N PRO A 176 0.67 1.38 19.29
CA PRO A 176 1.68 1.39 20.34
C PRO A 176 2.61 0.18 20.25
N ARG A 177 3.89 0.39 20.54
CA ARG A 177 4.88 -0.69 20.57
C ARG A 177 4.48 -1.78 21.56
N GLY A 178 4.63 -3.03 21.17
CA GLY A 178 4.19 -4.22 21.89
C GLY A 178 2.69 -4.50 21.83
N ALA A 179 1.88 -3.64 21.19
CA ALA A 179 0.45 -3.90 21.05
C ALA A 179 0.21 -5.01 20.01
N ARG A 180 -0.55 -6.03 20.41
CA ARG A 180 -1.07 -7.06 19.51
C ARG A 180 -2.56 -6.85 19.28
N TYR A 181 -3.02 -7.09 18.05
CA TYR A 181 -4.43 -6.96 17.69
C TYR A 181 -5.15 -8.30 17.89
N GLY A 182 -6.37 -8.25 18.45
CA GLY A 182 -7.14 -9.45 18.79
C GLY A 182 -6.51 -10.30 19.90
N PHE A 183 -7.13 -11.44 20.24
CA PHE A 183 -6.66 -12.39 21.28
C PHE A 183 -5.36 -13.12 20.90
N GLY A 184 -4.31 -12.39 20.52
CA GLY A 184 -3.00 -12.93 20.14
C GLY A 184 -2.88 -13.40 18.69
N GLN A 185 -3.68 -12.87 17.76
CA GLN A 185 -3.48 -13.16 16.33
C GLN A 185 -2.30 -12.34 15.79
N ASP A 186 -1.52 -12.94 14.89
CA ASP A 186 -0.35 -12.32 14.25
C ASP A 186 -0.77 -11.39 13.08
N ILE A 187 -1.70 -10.47 13.37
CA ILE A 187 -2.15 -9.47 12.40
C ILE A 187 -1.17 -8.29 12.42
N VAL A 188 -0.59 -7.99 11.26
CA VAL A 188 0.46 -6.97 11.09
C VAL A 188 -0.07 -5.65 10.55
N ALA A 189 -1.17 -5.68 9.79
CA ALA A 189 -1.86 -4.50 9.30
C ALA A 189 -3.35 -4.80 9.00
N ASN A 190 -4.12 -3.78 8.60
CA ASN A 190 -5.48 -3.97 8.09
C ASN A 190 -5.88 -2.93 7.02
N ALA A 191 -7.02 -3.20 6.35
CA ALA A 191 -7.57 -2.42 5.25
C ALA A 191 -7.86 -0.94 5.59
N SER A 192 -7.87 -0.59 6.88
CA SER A 192 -8.02 0.78 7.35
C SER A 192 -6.71 1.58 7.34
N MET A 193 -5.60 0.99 6.92
CA MET A 193 -4.24 1.52 7.01
C MET A 193 -3.79 1.69 8.48
N GLU A 194 -4.11 0.70 9.30
CA GLU A 194 -3.60 0.56 10.66
C GLU A 194 -2.46 -0.45 10.64
N ILE A 195 -1.27 -0.05 11.09
CA ILE A 195 -0.05 -0.83 11.12
C ILE A 195 0.24 -1.21 12.57
N PHE A 196 0.25 -2.52 12.85
CA PHE A 196 0.50 -3.08 14.18
C PHE A 196 1.99 -3.29 14.41
N ASP A 197 2.42 -3.34 15.69
CA ASP A 197 3.85 -3.39 15.99
C ASP A 197 4.53 -4.67 15.48
N LEU A 198 3.79 -5.77 15.29
CA LEU A 198 4.28 -6.99 14.65
C LEU A 198 4.80 -6.75 13.23
N TRP A 199 4.34 -5.71 12.53
CA TRP A 199 4.90 -5.30 11.24
C TRP A 199 6.41 -5.01 11.34
N ASN A 200 6.88 -4.49 12.47
CA ASN A 200 8.31 -4.24 12.70
C ASN A 200 9.16 -5.52 12.82
N GLU A 201 8.54 -6.68 13.08
CA GLU A 201 9.21 -7.98 13.14
C GLU A 201 9.40 -8.62 11.75
N LEU A 202 8.67 -8.13 10.74
CA LEU A 202 8.79 -8.59 9.36
C LEU A 202 10.08 -8.09 8.70
N SER A 203 10.54 -8.82 7.68
CA SER A 203 11.59 -8.33 6.78
C SER A 203 11.11 -7.13 5.94
N ALA A 204 12.02 -6.30 5.44
CA ALA A 204 11.66 -5.15 4.61
C ALA A 204 10.82 -5.51 3.37
N PRO A 205 11.08 -6.61 2.63
CA PRO A 205 10.22 -7.04 1.52
C PRO A 205 8.79 -7.41 1.96
N GLU A 206 8.66 -8.13 3.08
CA GLU A 206 7.34 -8.50 3.63
C GLU A 206 6.56 -7.27 4.09
N ARG A 207 7.25 -6.28 4.68
CA ARG A 207 6.66 -4.99 5.05
C ARG A 207 6.14 -4.22 3.84
N GLN A 208 6.89 -4.20 2.74
CA GLN A 208 6.49 -3.54 1.49
C GLN A 208 5.27 -4.21 0.87
N GLN A 209 5.28 -5.54 0.78
CA GLN A 209 4.14 -6.31 0.30
C GLN A 209 2.90 -6.11 1.15
N THR A 210 3.04 -6.17 2.48
CA THR A 210 1.94 -5.92 3.42
C THR A 210 1.34 -4.53 3.16
N PHE A 211 2.18 -3.51 3.02
CA PHE A 211 1.69 -2.16 2.78
C PHE A 211 0.96 -2.02 1.44
N LEU A 212 1.47 -2.66 0.38
CA LEU A 212 0.83 -2.65 -0.94
C LEU A 212 -0.50 -3.43 -0.94
N HIS A 213 -0.58 -4.52 -0.18
CA HIS A 213 -1.82 -5.27 0.05
C HIS A 213 -2.90 -4.34 0.65
N GLU A 214 -2.59 -3.63 1.74
CA GLU A 214 -3.56 -2.71 2.36
C GLU A 214 -3.90 -1.49 1.48
N LEU A 215 -2.95 -1.03 0.67
CA LEU A 215 -3.22 -0.03 -0.36
C LEU A 215 -4.21 -0.57 -1.41
N GLY A 216 -4.12 -1.85 -1.76
CA GLY A 216 -5.07 -2.55 -2.63
C GLY A 216 -6.51 -2.46 -2.12
N HIS A 217 -6.73 -2.69 -0.83
CA HIS A 217 -8.04 -2.48 -0.19
C HIS A 217 -8.51 -1.02 -0.27
N THR A 218 -7.60 -0.07 -0.02
CA THR A 218 -7.92 1.36 -0.11
C THR A 218 -8.35 1.78 -1.53
N LEU A 219 -7.65 1.28 -2.55
CA LEU A 219 -7.96 1.51 -3.96
C LEU A 219 -9.30 0.88 -4.35
N ALA A 220 -9.54 -0.36 -3.91
CA ALA A 220 -10.77 -1.08 -4.17
C ALA A 220 -11.98 -0.35 -3.60
N TYR A 221 -11.92 0.11 -2.35
CA TYR A 221 -13.03 0.77 -1.66
C TYR A 221 -13.52 2.01 -2.42
N ARG A 222 -12.60 2.85 -2.94
CA ARG A 222 -12.95 4.07 -3.67
C ARG A 222 -13.70 3.78 -4.98
N GLY A 223 -13.29 2.74 -5.71
CA GLY A 223 -13.88 2.36 -7.00
C GLY A 223 -14.93 1.27 -6.92
N LYS A 224 -15.14 0.67 -5.73
CA LYS A 224 -15.86 -0.61 -5.55
C LYS A 224 -15.37 -1.70 -6.51
N LEU A 225 -14.05 -1.75 -6.71
CA LEU A 225 -13.44 -2.59 -7.74
C LEU A 225 -13.50 -4.08 -7.37
N ASP A 226 -13.23 -4.40 -6.11
CA ASP A 226 -13.24 -5.75 -5.53
C ASP A 226 -14.64 -6.39 -5.45
N THR A 227 -15.69 -5.60 -5.61
CA THR A 227 -17.09 -6.05 -5.64
C THR A 227 -17.77 -5.76 -6.98
N SER A 228 -17.00 -5.31 -7.97
CA SER A 228 -17.50 -5.08 -9.33
C SER A 228 -17.86 -6.41 -10.00
N GLU A 229 -18.90 -6.41 -10.84
CA GLU A 229 -19.31 -7.61 -11.59
C GLU A 229 -18.17 -8.18 -12.43
N GLU A 230 -17.34 -7.29 -13.00
CA GLU A 230 -16.16 -7.69 -13.77
C GLU A 230 -15.15 -8.41 -12.88
N TRP A 231 -14.78 -7.84 -11.72
CA TRP A 231 -13.84 -8.48 -10.81
C TRP A 231 -14.34 -9.83 -10.31
N LEU A 232 -15.60 -9.92 -9.88
CA LEU A 232 -16.19 -11.17 -9.39
C LEU A 232 -16.12 -12.27 -10.48
N ARG A 233 -16.46 -11.94 -11.72
CA ARG A 233 -16.35 -12.87 -12.86
C ARG A 233 -14.90 -13.31 -13.11
N LEU A 234 -13.96 -12.37 -13.06
CA LEU A 234 -12.53 -12.61 -13.29
C LEU A 234 -11.89 -13.45 -12.17
N GLY A 235 -12.31 -13.25 -10.91
CA GLY A 235 -11.85 -14.01 -9.75
C GLY A 235 -12.59 -15.32 -9.50
N GLY A 236 -13.64 -15.64 -10.27
CA GLY A 236 -14.42 -16.86 -10.06
C GLY A 236 -15.33 -16.78 -8.84
N TRP A 237 -15.71 -15.57 -8.43
CA TRP A 237 -16.58 -15.31 -7.29
C TRP A 237 -18.04 -15.21 -7.72
N GLN A 238 -18.92 -15.81 -6.94
CA GLN A 238 -20.36 -15.64 -7.05
C GLN A 238 -20.87 -14.87 -5.84
N GLU A 239 -21.56 -13.74 -6.07
CA GLU A 239 -22.28 -13.01 -5.04
C GLU A 239 -23.69 -13.59 -4.90
N THR A 240 -24.07 -14.00 -3.69
CA THR A 240 -25.45 -14.26 -3.32
C THR A 240 -25.94 -13.16 -2.39
N ARG A 241 -27.21 -12.76 -2.58
CA ARG A 241 -27.84 -11.69 -1.81
C ARG A 241 -29.01 -12.26 -1.02
N ARG A 242 -29.03 -12.05 0.29
CA ARG A 242 -30.14 -12.43 1.15
C ARG A 242 -30.56 -11.25 2.02
N THR A 243 -31.86 -11.04 2.17
CA THR A 243 -32.40 -10.02 3.07
C THR A 243 -32.96 -10.69 4.31
N VAL A 244 -32.42 -10.37 5.49
CA VAL A 244 -32.90 -10.88 6.78
C VAL A 244 -33.34 -9.70 7.63
N LYS A 245 -34.62 -9.68 8.02
CA LYS A 245 -35.23 -8.58 8.81
C LYS A 245 -34.98 -7.18 8.20
N GLY A 246 -35.02 -7.06 6.88
CA GLY A 246 -34.81 -5.80 6.16
C GLY A 246 -33.34 -5.41 5.96
N VAL A 247 -32.38 -6.20 6.48
CA VAL A 247 -30.94 -5.99 6.27
C VAL A 247 -30.47 -6.84 5.10
N LEU A 248 -29.83 -6.21 4.11
CA LEU A 248 -29.21 -6.90 2.98
C LEU A 248 -27.85 -7.46 3.40
N TYR A 249 -27.70 -8.78 3.28
CA TYR A 249 -26.44 -9.49 3.42
C TYR A 249 -25.94 -9.92 2.05
N ARG A 250 -24.66 -9.70 1.81
CA ARG A 250 -23.93 -10.18 0.64
C ARG A 250 -23.00 -11.29 1.08
N GLU A 251 -23.06 -12.42 0.39
CA GLU A 251 -22.20 -13.56 0.62
C GLU A 251 -21.45 -13.86 -0.67
N TYR A 252 -20.17 -14.21 -0.55
CA TYR A 252 -19.31 -14.48 -1.67
C TYR A 252 -18.82 -15.92 -1.59
N THR A 253 -18.99 -16.66 -2.67
CA THR A 253 -18.51 -18.05 -2.79
C THR A 253 -17.52 -18.13 -3.94
N LEU A 254 -16.35 -18.71 -3.68
CA LEU A 254 -15.36 -18.98 -4.73
C LEU A 254 -15.78 -20.24 -5.48
N THR A 255 -16.22 -20.06 -6.73
CA THR A 255 -16.70 -21.14 -7.60
C THR A 255 -15.60 -21.76 -8.46
N ASP A 256 -14.48 -21.04 -8.64
CA ASP A 256 -13.33 -21.49 -9.41
C ASP A 256 -12.03 -21.10 -8.68
N PRO A 257 -11.53 -21.97 -7.78
CA PRO A 257 -10.32 -21.70 -7.00
C PRO A 257 -9.05 -21.53 -7.83
N SER A 258 -9.04 -21.98 -9.09
CA SER A 258 -7.89 -21.83 -9.99
C SER A 258 -7.67 -20.37 -10.43
N LYS A 259 -8.66 -19.50 -10.20
CA LYS A 259 -8.59 -18.05 -10.51
C LYS A 259 -7.96 -17.21 -9.41
N ALA A 260 -7.77 -17.75 -8.21
CA ALA A 260 -7.10 -17.05 -7.13
C ALA A 260 -5.59 -16.92 -7.42
N VAL A 261 -4.98 -15.83 -6.95
CA VAL A 261 -3.54 -15.56 -7.13
C VAL A 261 -2.69 -16.01 -5.93
N SER A 262 -3.33 -16.38 -4.82
CA SER A 262 -2.72 -16.90 -3.60
C SER A 262 -3.75 -17.69 -2.78
N GLU A 263 -3.31 -18.48 -1.79
CA GLU A 263 -4.25 -19.13 -0.86
C GLU A 263 -5.01 -18.11 -0.02
N TYR A 264 -4.35 -17.02 0.41
CA TYR A 264 -5.02 -15.96 1.15
C TYR A 264 -6.10 -15.25 0.32
N GLY A 265 -5.85 -15.05 -0.97
CA GLY A 265 -6.83 -14.51 -1.91
C GLY A 265 -8.10 -15.37 -2.03
N LYS A 266 -8.09 -16.65 -1.64
CA LYS A 266 -9.28 -17.51 -1.68
C LYS A 266 -10.29 -17.22 -0.56
N LEU A 267 -9.97 -16.35 0.39
CA LEU A 267 -10.85 -16.08 1.54
C LEU A 267 -12.08 -15.27 1.15
N ASN A 268 -11.92 -14.21 0.34
CA ASN A 268 -13.02 -13.40 -0.17
C ASN A 268 -12.56 -12.53 -1.37
N PRO A 269 -13.47 -11.91 -2.15
CA PRO A 269 -13.10 -11.10 -3.32
C PRO A 269 -12.21 -9.89 -3.02
N SER A 270 -12.29 -9.35 -1.80
CA SER A 270 -11.49 -8.21 -1.35
C SER A 270 -10.03 -8.63 -1.15
N GLU A 271 -9.79 -9.75 -0.47
CA GLU A 271 -8.42 -10.30 -0.33
C GLU A 271 -7.84 -10.74 -1.67
N ASP A 272 -8.65 -11.37 -2.54
CA ASP A 272 -8.23 -11.71 -3.90
C ASP A 272 -7.78 -10.46 -4.67
N PHE A 273 -8.50 -9.35 -4.51
CA PHE A 273 -8.15 -8.08 -5.14
C PHE A 273 -6.83 -7.53 -4.61
N ALA A 274 -6.69 -7.41 -3.28
CA ALA A 274 -5.48 -6.90 -2.65
C ALA A 274 -4.24 -7.74 -3.01
N GLU A 275 -4.37 -9.06 -2.96
CA GLU A 275 -3.32 -9.99 -3.37
C GLU A 275 -3.02 -9.89 -4.87
N SER A 276 -4.02 -9.62 -5.71
CA SER A 276 -3.78 -9.42 -7.14
C SER A 276 -3.08 -8.10 -7.45
N VAL A 277 -3.29 -7.05 -6.65
CA VAL A 277 -2.51 -5.78 -6.72
C VAL A 277 -1.04 -6.05 -6.39
N VAL A 278 -0.77 -6.82 -5.33
CA VAL A 278 0.57 -7.29 -4.98
C VAL A 278 1.19 -8.10 -6.13
N ALA A 279 0.43 -9.07 -6.66
CA ALA A 279 0.88 -9.92 -7.77
C ALA A 279 1.25 -9.09 -8.99
N TYR A 280 0.43 -8.09 -9.36
CA TYR A 280 0.71 -7.22 -10.49
C TYR A 280 2.06 -6.51 -10.36
N ARG A 281 2.39 -6.06 -9.15
CA ARG A 281 3.61 -5.28 -8.90
C ARG A 281 4.87 -6.14 -8.79
N PHE A 282 4.80 -7.28 -8.12
CA PHE A 282 6.01 -8.06 -7.77
C PHE A 282 6.13 -9.37 -8.54
N THR A 283 5.02 -9.99 -8.94
CA THR A 283 4.98 -11.24 -9.71
C THR A 283 4.22 -11.06 -11.03
N GLY A 284 4.30 -9.86 -11.63
CA GLY A 284 3.43 -9.44 -12.75
C GLY A 284 3.50 -10.35 -13.97
N GLN A 285 4.66 -10.94 -14.26
CA GLN A 285 4.82 -11.92 -15.33
C GLN A 285 3.98 -13.18 -15.07
N ARG A 286 4.05 -13.73 -13.85
CA ARG A 286 3.26 -14.89 -13.41
C ARG A 286 1.77 -14.59 -13.50
N LEU A 287 1.34 -13.41 -13.01
CA LEU A 287 -0.05 -12.98 -13.10
C LEU A 287 -0.52 -12.88 -14.56
N LYS A 288 0.31 -12.35 -15.46
CA LYS A 288 0.00 -12.18 -16.89
C LYS A 288 -0.14 -13.52 -17.61
N GLU A 289 0.68 -14.50 -17.25
CA GLU A 289 0.66 -15.84 -17.84
C GLU A 289 -0.53 -16.67 -17.38
N HIS A 290 -0.82 -16.67 -16.07
CA HIS A 290 -1.87 -17.51 -15.49
C HIS A 290 -3.25 -16.86 -15.44
N GLN A 291 -3.32 -15.54 -15.22
CA GLN A 291 -4.56 -14.78 -15.10
C GLN A 291 -4.54 -13.52 -15.98
N PRO A 292 -4.37 -13.65 -17.32
CA PRO A 292 -4.17 -12.51 -18.22
C PRO A 292 -5.30 -11.47 -18.14
N GLN A 293 -6.53 -11.91 -17.89
CA GLN A 293 -7.68 -11.00 -17.78
C GLN A 293 -7.64 -10.17 -16.49
N LYS A 294 -7.25 -10.76 -15.34
CA LYS A 294 -7.01 -10.00 -14.10
C LYS A 294 -5.85 -9.01 -14.28
N TYR A 295 -4.77 -9.45 -14.93
CA TYR A 295 -3.64 -8.57 -15.24
C TYR A 295 -4.09 -7.33 -16.03
N GLN A 296 -4.86 -7.52 -17.11
CA GLN A 296 -5.36 -6.39 -17.91
C GLN A 296 -6.34 -5.49 -17.14
N PHE A 297 -7.19 -6.08 -16.29
CA PHE A 297 -8.07 -5.32 -15.43
C PHE A 297 -7.28 -4.39 -14.51
N LEU A 298 -6.28 -4.91 -13.79
CA LEU A 298 -5.45 -4.13 -12.88
C LEU A 298 -4.61 -3.09 -13.62
N LYS A 299 -4.00 -3.48 -14.74
CA LYS A 299 -3.27 -2.56 -15.62
C LYS A 299 -4.09 -1.31 -15.92
N LYS A 300 -5.36 -1.49 -16.30
CA LYS A 300 -6.25 -0.39 -16.69
C LYS A 300 -6.83 0.38 -15.50
N GLN A 301 -7.40 -0.34 -14.53
CA GLN A 301 -8.22 0.25 -13.46
C GLN A 301 -7.40 0.75 -12.27
N VAL A 302 -6.23 0.15 -12.06
CA VAL A 302 -5.42 0.37 -10.86
C VAL A 302 -4.13 1.08 -11.22
N PHE A 303 -3.41 0.62 -12.26
CA PHE A 303 -2.06 1.09 -12.57
C PHE A 303 -1.97 2.06 -13.75
N ALA A 304 -3.09 2.60 -14.25
CA ALA A 304 -3.13 3.58 -15.34
C ALA A 304 -2.28 3.21 -16.58
N SER A 305 -2.33 1.93 -16.95
CA SER A 305 -1.58 1.30 -18.05
C SER A 305 -0.08 1.14 -17.85
N GLN A 306 0.46 1.50 -16.67
CA GLN A 306 1.85 1.28 -16.30
C GLN A 306 2.15 -0.22 -16.12
N GLU A 307 3.25 -0.69 -16.71
CA GLU A 307 3.74 -2.07 -16.54
C GLU A 307 5.07 -2.10 -15.76
N TYR A 308 5.33 -3.25 -15.15
CA TYR A 308 6.48 -3.50 -14.26
C TYR A 308 7.14 -4.84 -14.58
N LEU A 309 7.27 -5.19 -15.86
CA LEU A 309 7.89 -6.47 -16.25
C LEU A 309 9.39 -6.33 -16.54
N SER A 310 9.88 -5.10 -16.77
CA SER A 310 11.29 -4.82 -17.00
C SER A 310 11.67 -3.39 -16.61
N GLN A 311 12.97 -3.11 -16.52
CA GLN A 311 13.47 -1.79 -16.12
C GLN A 311 13.08 -0.66 -17.09
N ASP A 312 12.98 -0.96 -18.38
CA ASP A 312 12.59 0.02 -19.41
C ASP A 312 11.10 0.40 -19.30
N GLN A 313 10.30 -0.46 -18.66
CA GLN A 313 8.89 -0.17 -18.46
C GLN A 313 8.66 0.77 -17.28
N CYS A 314 9.57 0.86 -16.31
CA CYS A 314 9.39 1.67 -15.09
C CYS A 314 9.17 3.16 -15.33
N SER A 315 9.63 3.67 -16.47
CA SER A 315 9.64 5.10 -16.82
C SER A 315 8.64 5.44 -17.94
N SER A 316 7.88 4.46 -18.44
CA SER A 316 6.94 4.65 -19.55
C SER A 316 5.51 4.86 -19.06
N SER A 317 5.27 6.01 -18.44
CA SER A 317 3.98 6.72 -18.46
C SER A 317 4.21 8.21 -18.23
N PRO A 318 3.39 9.08 -18.88
CA PRO A 318 3.70 10.47 -19.25
C PRO A 318 4.07 11.44 -18.12
#